data_AF-A0A0Q8WAA9-F1
#
_entry.id   AF-A0A0Q8WAA9-F1
#
_cell.length_a   1.000
_cell.length_b   1.000
_cell.length_c   1.000
_cell.angle_alpha   90.00
_cell.angle_beta   90.00
_cell.angle_gamma   90.00
#
_symmetry.space_group_name_H-M   'P 1'
#
loop_
_entity.id
_entity.type
_entity.pdbx_description
1 polymer ?
#
loop_
_entity_poly.entity_id
_entity_poly.type
_entity_poly.pdbx_seq_one_letter_code
_entity_poly.pdbx_strand_id
1 'polypeptide(L)'
;MSSDPVLPHTRWTRVRTVLNWINLSTPLGLLIARIGGATIARRGRGTYLATGYRFGFPVASAFTVGSVITSRHDAGWFRERPVLLRHEDRHCTQYAFVLGVAMLPLYFLCVGISYAIAGDHSSYNPFERLANLADGNYPPPRTRFSRHR
;
A
#
# COMPACT_ATOMS: atom_id res chain seq x y z
N MET A 1 8.39 -23.73 12.49
CA MET A 1 9.34 -23.14 11.52
C MET A 1 8.75 -21.87 10.94
N SER A 2 9.42 -20.73 11.15
CA SER A 2 8.96 -19.41 10.70
C SER A 2 9.38 -19.15 9.25
N SER A 3 8.53 -19.54 8.30
CA SER A 3 8.61 -19.03 6.92
C SER A 3 7.76 -17.77 6.85
N ASP A 4 8.30 -16.68 7.40
CA ASP A 4 7.77 -15.35 7.10
C ASP A 4 7.84 -15.13 5.58
N PRO A 5 6.88 -14.40 4.97
CA PRO A 5 6.95 -14.05 3.57
C PRO A 5 8.05 -12.97 3.42
N VAL A 6 9.31 -13.42 3.48
CA VAL A 6 10.48 -12.55 3.43
C VAL A 6 10.73 -12.26 1.97
N LEU A 7 10.21 -11.14 1.50
CA LEU A 7 10.72 -10.57 0.26
C LEU A 7 12.23 -10.24 0.47
N PRO A 8 13.12 -10.62 -0.46
CA PRO A 8 14.57 -10.52 -0.25
C PRO A 8 15.04 -9.06 -0.20
N HIS A 9 16.01 -8.78 0.68
CA HIS A 9 16.64 -7.46 0.79
C HIS A 9 17.56 -7.19 -0.39
N THR A 10 17.43 -6.00 -0.98
CA THR A 10 18.38 -5.46 -1.97
C THR A 10 18.93 -4.12 -1.50
N ARG A 11 20.06 -3.67 -2.07
CA ARG A 11 20.62 -2.33 -1.78
C ARG A 11 19.56 -1.24 -2.00
N TRP A 12 18.77 -1.37 -3.06
CA TRP A 12 17.66 -0.47 -3.37
C TRP A 12 16.62 -0.40 -2.24
N THR A 13 16.21 -1.55 -1.68
CA THR A 13 15.21 -1.56 -0.60
C THR A 13 15.67 -0.84 0.67
N ARG A 14 16.98 -0.82 0.92
CA ARG A 14 17.56 -0.03 2.02
C ARG A 14 17.48 1.47 1.74
N VAL A 15 17.87 1.90 0.55
CA VAL A 15 17.77 3.31 0.12
C VAL A 15 16.34 3.81 0.23
N ARG A 16 15.38 3.07 -0.34
CA ARG A 16 13.95 3.37 -0.24
C ARG A 16 13.49 3.52 1.21
N THR A 17 13.89 2.60 2.08
CA THR A 17 13.54 2.65 3.51
C THR A 17 14.07 3.93 4.16
N VAL A 18 15.33 4.27 3.89
CA VAL A 18 15.94 5.51 4.40
C VAL A 18 15.20 6.75 3.89
N LEU A 19 14.89 6.82 2.59
CA LEU A 19 14.10 7.92 2.03
C LEU A 19 12.74 8.05 2.71
N ASN A 20 12.05 6.94 2.95
CA ASN A 20 10.76 6.92 3.64
C ASN A 20 10.85 7.29 5.12
N TRP A 21 12.01 7.18 5.75
CA TRP A 21 12.26 7.70 7.09
C TRP A 21 12.52 9.20 7.06
N ILE A 22 13.36 9.66 6.12
CA ILE A 22 13.70 11.07 5.94
C ILE A 22 12.45 11.90 5.61
N ASN A 23 11.59 11.40 4.72
CA ASN A 23 10.37 12.10 4.32
C ASN A 23 9.19 11.93 5.31
N LEU A 24 9.46 11.37 6.50
CA LEU A 24 8.52 11.17 7.61
C LEU A 24 7.30 10.26 7.32
N SER A 25 7.21 9.67 6.14
CA SER A 25 6.11 8.75 5.81
C SER A 25 6.13 7.48 6.64
N THR A 26 7.31 6.91 6.94
CA THR A 26 7.43 5.72 7.81
C THR A 26 7.05 6.03 9.26
N PRO A 27 7.58 7.10 9.90
CA PRO A 27 7.08 7.56 11.21
C PRO A 27 5.55 7.73 11.25
N LEU A 28 4.97 8.36 10.21
CA LEU A 28 3.51 8.54 10.12
C LEU A 28 2.78 7.19 10.03
N GLY A 29 3.24 6.26 9.20
CA GLY A 29 2.65 4.93 9.09
C GLY A 29 2.71 4.14 10.40
N LEU A 30 3.83 4.23 11.13
CA LEU A 30 3.98 3.60 12.45
C LEU A 30 3.02 4.22 13.47
N LEU A 31 2.87 5.54 13.45
CA LEU A 31 1.93 6.26 14.31
C LEU A 31 0.47 5.82 14.03
N ILE A 32 0.07 5.79 12.76
CA ILE A 32 -1.27 5.32 12.34
C ILE A 32 -1.50 3.88 12.80
N ALA A 33 -0.55 2.98 12.54
CA ALA A 33 -0.63 1.59 12.98
C ALA A 33 -0.79 1.48 14.50
N ARG A 34 -0.04 2.29 15.26
CA ARG A 34 -0.07 2.30 16.71
C ARG A 34 -1.39 2.83 17.27
N ILE A 35 -1.92 3.91 16.68
CA ILE A 35 -3.25 4.47 17.01
C ILE A 35 -4.34 3.45 16.68
N GLY A 36 -4.19 2.72 15.58
CA GLY A 36 -5.06 1.62 15.17
C GLY A 36 -5.00 0.36 16.04
N GLY A 37 -4.11 0.31 17.02
CA GLY A 37 -3.90 -0.88 17.86
C GLY A 37 -3.30 -2.07 17.12
N ALA A 38 -2.65 -1.83 15.98
CA ALA A 38 -2.04 -2.89 15.19
C ALA A 38 -0.76 -3.43 15.86
N THR A 39 -0.53 -4.72 15.71
CA THR A 39 0.73 -5.36 16.07
C THR A 39 1.73 -5.17 14.94
N ILE A 40 2.81 -4.44 15.23
CA ILE A 40 3.84 -4.07 14.27
C ILE A 40 4.98 -5.08 14.35
N ALA A 41 5.25 -5.76 13.23
CA ALA A 41 6.39 -6.64 13.09
C ALA A 41 7.26 -6.20 11.90
N ARG A 42 8.58 -6.15 12.09
CA ARG A 42 9.50 -5.88 10.99
C ARG A 42 9.54 -7.08 10.05
N ARG A 43 9.43 -6.85 8.74
CA ARG A 43 9.47 -7.86 7.69
C ARG A 43 10.55 -7.51 6.65
N GLY A 44 10.79 -8.43 5.72
CA GLY A 44 11.81 -8.30 4.68
C GLY A 44 11.71 -6.99 3.88
N ARG A 45 12.78 -6.59 3.18
CA ARG A 45 12.87 -5.34 2.40
C ARG A 45 12.77 -4.02 3.18
N GLY A 46 12.96 -4.07 4.50
CA GLY A 46 12.89 -2.87 5.34
C GLY A 46 11.46 -2.37 5.54
N THR A 47 10.48 -3.26 5.36
CA THR A 47 9.07 -2.97 5.58
C THR A 47 8.62 -3.37 6.99
N TYR A 48 7.58 -2.72 7.47
CA TYR A 48 6.87 -3.07 8.70
C TYR A 48 5.50 -3.59 8.33
N LEU A 49 5.12 -4.75 8.86
CA LEU A 49 3.78 -5.28 8.73
C LEU A 49 3.02 -4.99 10.01
N ALA A 50 1.99 -4.15 9.91
CA ALA A 50 1.09 -3.78 10.97
C ALA A 50 -0.22 -4.58 10.81
N THR A 51 -0.42 -5.59 11.65
CA THR A 51 -1.56 -6.53 11.58
C THR A 51 -2.56 -6.30 12.70
N GLY A 52 -3.81 -6.69 12.51
CA GLY A 52 -4.85 -6.52 13.55
C GLY A 52 -5.32 -5.08 13.73
N TYR A 53 -5.18 -4.24 12.69
CA TYR A 53 -5.68 -2.86 12.72
C TYR A 53 -7.20 -2.81 12.98
N ARG A 54 -7.61 -2.02 13.97
CA ARG A 54 -8.97 -2.09 14.52
C ARG A 54 -9.98 -1.20 13.81
N PHE A 55 -9.54 -0.10 13.20
CA PHE A 55 -10.45 0.82 12.54
C PHE A 55 -10.92 0.28 11.18
N GLY A 56 -12.20 0.53 10.86
CA GLY A 56 -12.79 0.14 9.57
C GLY A 56 -12.41 1.06 8.40
N PHE A 57 -11.58 2.08 8.65
CA PHE A 57 -11.08 3.00 7.65
C PHE A 57 -9.54 2.91 7.58
N PRO A 58 -8.95 2.70 6.40
CA PRO A 58 -9.56 2.62 5.06
C PRO A 58 -10.35 1.32 4.80
N VAL A 59 -11.34 1.33 3.90
CA VAL A 59 -12.14 0.15 3.47
C VAL A 59 -11.34 -0.75 2.49
N ALA A 60 -10.03 -0.84 2.70
CA ALA A 60 -9.12 -1.65 1.89
C ALA A 60 -8.65 -2.86 2.71
N SER A 61 -8.37 -3.98 2.03
CA SER A 61 -7.88 -5.19 2.69
C SER A 61 -6.48 -5.04 3.30
N ALA A 62 -5.67 -4.15 2.70
CA ALA A 62 -4.41 -3.64 3.22
C ALA A 62 -4.20 -2.21 2.68
N PHE A 63 -3.31 -1.45 3.31
CA PHE A 63 -2.86 -0.16 2.80
C PHE A 63 -1.43 0.14 3.27
N THR A 64 -0.73 1.00 2.53
CA THR A 64 0.67 1.34 2.80
C THR A 64 0.86 2.82 3.10
N VAL A 65 1.67 3.12 4.11
CA VAL A 65 2.15 4.48 4.41
C VAL A 65 3.67 4.42 4.65
N GLY A 66 4.45 5.04 3.76
CA GLY A 66 5.90 4.93 3.77
C GLY A 66 6.36 3.47 3.65
N SER A 67 7.12 2.98 4.62
CA SER A 67 7.54 1.57 4.67
C SER A 67 6.65 0.68 5.55
N VAL A 68 5.44 1.12 5.91
CA VAL A 68 4.51 0.40 6.79
C VAL A 68 3.29 -0.08 6.00
N ILE A 69 3.12 -1.40 5.92
CA ILE A 69 1.97 -2.07 5.32
C ILE A 69 1.03 -2.43 6.46
N THR A 70 -0.19 -1.89 6.46
CA THR A 70 -1.18 -2.04 7.53
C THR A 70 -2.39 -2.81 7.03
N SER A 71 -2.87 -3.74 7.84
CA SER A 71 -4.11 -4.49 7.57
C SER A 71 -4.80 -4.89 8.87
N ARG A 72 -6.11 -5.10 8.77
CA ARG A 72 -6.92 -5.73 9.82
C ARG A 72 -6.62 -7.23 9.96
N HIS A 73 -6.14 -7.87 8.90
CA HIS A 73 -5.82 -9.30 8.88
C HIS A 73 -4.48 -9.61 9.56
N ASP A 74 -4.24 -10.89 9.83
CA ASP A 74 -3.01 -11.38 10.43
C ASP A 74 -1.88 -11.61 9.40
N ALA A 75 -0.71 -11.99 9.88
CA ALA A 75 0.43 -12.29 9.02
C ALA A 75 0.22 -13.55 8.16
N GLY A 76 -0.62 -14.50 8.58
CA GLY A 76 -0.96 -15.70 7.81
C GLY A 76 -1.73 -15.36 6.53
N TRP A 77 -2.69 -14.44 6.63
CA TRP A 77 -3.46 -13.93 5.50
C TRP A 77 -2.57 -13.33 4.40
N PHE A 78 -1.51 -12.61 4.78
CA PHE A 78 -0.52 -12.08 3.83
C PHE A 78 0.35 -13.17 3.21
N ARG A 79 0.66 -14.26 3.92
CA ARG A 79 1.42 -15.39 3.36
C ARG A 79 0.66 -16.08 2.24
N GLU A 80 -0.66 -16.18 2.37
CA GLU A 80 -1.54 -16.72 1.33
C GLU A 80 -1.72 -15.76 0.15
N ARG A 81 -1.36 -14.47 0.31
CA ARG A 81 -1.53 -13.40 -0.70
C ARG A 81 -0.21 -12.71 -1.01
N PRO A 82 0.82 -13.45 -1.49
CA PRO A 82 2.12 -12.88 -1.79
C PRO A 82 2.05 -11.83 -2.90
N VAL A 83 1.05 -11.94 -3.79
CA VAL A 83 0.79 -10.99 -4.87
C VAL A 83 0.36 -9.63 -4.32
N LEU A 84 -0.58 -9.61 -3.36
CA LEU A 84 -1.02 -8.39 -2.70
C LEU A 84 0.13 -7.73 -1.93
N LEU A 85 0.98 -8.53 -1.27
CA LEU A 85 2.15 -7.98 -0.59
C LEU A 85 3.12 -7.26 -1.55
N ARG A 86 3.22 -7.72 -2.81
CA ARG A 86 4.00 -7.00 -3.84
C ARG A 86 3.33 -5.71 -4.29
N HIS A 87 2.00 -5.68 -4.37
CA HIS A 87 1.23 -4.46 -4.65
C HIS A 87 1.53 -3.39 -3.59
N GLU A 88 1.42 -3.75 -2.31
CA GLU A 88 1.76 -2.87 -1.18
C GLU A 88 3.24 -2.44 -1.19
N ASP A 89 4.19 -3.34 -1.51
CA ASP A 89 5.61 -2.98 -1.64
C ASP A 89 5.89 -1.96 -2.76
N ARG A 90 5.07 -1.92 -3.82
CA ARG A 90 5.19 -0.88 -4.86
C ARG A 90 4.78 0.48 -4.31
N HIS A 91 3.75 0.56 -3.47
CA HIS A 91 3.39 1.80 -2.78
C HIS A 91 4.52 2.30 -1.87
N CYS A 92 5.25 1.41 -1.17
CA CYS A 92 6.43 1.84 -0.41
C CYS A 92 7.46 2.58 -1.29
N THR A 93 7.56 2.20 -2.56
CA THR A 93 8.47 2.83 -3.52
C THR A 93 7.92 4.17 -4.00
N GLN A 94 6.62 4.26 -4.24
CA GLN A 94 5.95 5.51 -4.58
C GLN A 94 6.13 6.58 -3.49
N TYR A 95 5.98 6.22 -2.22
CA TYR A 95 6.25 7.14 -1.09
C TYR A 95 7.68 7.71 -1.12
N ALA A 96 8.67 6.89 -1.50
CA ALA A 96 10.06 7.33 -1.55
C ALA A 96 10.30 8.35 -2.66
N PHE A 97 9.57 8.25 -3.78
CA PHE A 97 9.69 9.15 -4.92
C PHE A 97 8.82 10.41 -4.81
N VAL A 98 7.63 10.31 -4.22
CA VAL A 98 6.63 11.40 -4.15
C VAL A 98 6.72 12.16 -2.83
N LEU A 99 7.95 12.51 -2.43
CA LEU A 99 8.26 13.31 -1.22
C LEU A 99 7.52 12.86 0.06
N GLY A 100 7.26 11.57 0.23
CA GLY A 100 6.64 11.02 1.44
C GLY A 100 5.15 11.36 1.59
N VAL A 101 4.81 12.10 2.64
CA VAL A 101 3.42 12.36 3.06
C VAL A 101 2.59 13.08 1.98
N ALA A 102 3.26 13.82 1.08
CA ALA A 102 2.62 14.47 -0.08
C ALA A 102 1.92 13.47 -1.02
N MET A 103 2.29 12.18 -0.98
CA MET A 103 1.58 11.14 -1.71
C MET A 103 0.11 11.01 -1.26
N LEU A 104 -0.22 11.21 0.01
CA LEU A 104 -1.60 11.07 0.51
C LEU A 104 -2.60 12.01 -0.18
N PRO A 105 -2.42 13.35 -0.17
CA PRO A 105 -3.34 14.24 -0.86
C PRO A 105 -3.38 14.00 -2.38
N LEU A 106 -2.24 13.68 -3.00
CA LEU A 106 -2.19 13.36 -4.43
C LEU A 106 -2.94 12.07 -4.75
N TYR A 107 -2.83 11.05 -3.90
CA TYR A 107 -3.56 9.81 -4.03
C TYR A 107 -5.08 10.06 -3.95
N PHE A 108 -5.55 10.83 -2.96
CA PHE A 108 -6.97 11.16 -2.85
C PHE A 108 -7.48 11.98 -4.04
N LEU A 109 -6.67 12.88 -4.60
CA LEU A 109 -7.00 13.59 -5.82
C LEU A 109 -7.18 12.61 -7.00
N CYS A 110 -6.26 11.66 -7.17
CA CYS A 110 -6.35 10.62 -8.19
C CYS A 110 -7.56 9.70 -8.00
N VAL A 111 -7.91 9.38 -6.75
CA VAL A 111 -9.16 8.66 -6.42
C VAL A 111 -10.38 9.47 -6.89
N GLY A 112 -10.44 10.77 -6.61
CA GLY A 112 -11.53 11.64 -7.04
C GLY A 112 -11.66 11.71 -8.57
N ILE A 113 -10.54 11.83 -9.28
CA ILE A 113 -10.49 11.80 -10.75
C ILE A 113 -11.00 10.46 -11.28
N SER A 114 -10.54 9.34 -10.71
CA SER A 114 -11.00 8.01 -11.11
C SER A 114 -12.49 7.83 -10.88
N TYR A 115 -12.99 8.32 -9.75
CA TYR A 115 -14.41 8.20 -9.45
C TYR A 115 -15.28 9.01 -10.43
N ALA A 116 -14.81 10.20 -10.83
CA ALA A 116 -15.47 11.04 -11.83
C ALA A 116 -15.53 10.37 -13.22
N ILE A 117 -14.44 9.70 -13.64
CA ILE A 117 -14.32 9.15 -15.01
C ILE A 117 -14.86 7.71 -15.12
N ALA A 118 -14.59 6.87 -14.12
CA ALA A 118 -14.86 5.43 -14.13
C ALA A 118 -15.90 4.98 -13.10
N GLY A 119 -16.16 5.78 -12.07
CA GLY A 119 -17.04 5.38 -10.96
C GLY A 119 -16.37 4.45 -9.94
N ASP A 120 -15.05 4.33 -9.99
CA ASP A 120 -14.24 3.58 -9.04
C ASP A 120 -13.01 4.41 -8.62
N HIS A 121 -12.29 3.98 -7.58
CA HIS A 121 -11.13 4.69 -7.06
C HIS A 121 -9.78 4.33 -7.73
N SER A 122 -9.74 3.36 -8.65
CA SER A 122 -8.49 2.69 -9.07
C SER A 122 -8.23 2.69 -10.59
N SER A 123 -9.25 2.63 -11.44
CA SER A 123 -9.13 2.52 -12.91
C SER A 123 -8.30 3.65 -13.53
N TYR A 124 -8.43 4.88 -13.04
CA TYR A 124 -7.69 6.06 -13.49
C TYR A 124 -6.76 6.64 -12.43
N ASN A 125 -6.49 5.89 -11.36
CA ASN A 125 -5.52 6.30 -10.36
C ASN A 125 -4.12 5.81 -10.78
N PRO A 126 -3.17 6.71 -11.13
CA PRO A 126 -1.82 6.30 -11.55
C PRO A 126 -1.09 5.51 -10.47
N PHE A 127 -1.33 5.80 -9.19
CA PHE A 127 -0.71 5.07 -8.08
C PHE A 127 -1.13 3.60 -8.08
N GLU A 128 -2.42 3.33 -8.26
CA GLU A 128 -2.98 1.97 -8.35
C GLU A 128 -2.54 1.24 -9.61
N ARG A 129 -2.50 1.92 -10.75
CA ARG A 129 -2.03 1.34 -12.01
C ARG A 129 -0.56 0.97 -11.96
N LEU A 130 0.28 1.86 -11.42
CA LEU A 130 1.70 1.61 -11.21
C LEU A 130 1.95 0.55 -10.14
N ALA A 131 1.03 0.38 -9.19
CA ALA A 131 1.03 -0.71 -8.22
C ALA A 131 0.49 -2.04 -8.78
N ASN A 132 0.09 -2.07 -10.06
CA ASN A 132 -0.59 -3.18 -10.74
C ASN A 132 -1.95 -3.53 -10.10
N LEU A 133 -3.02 -3.20 -10.82
CA LEU A 133 -4.41 -3.41 -10.40
C LEU A 133 -4.73 -4.86 -10.08
N ALA A 134 -4.27 -5.81 -10.92
CA ALA A 134 -4.56 -7.22 -10.72
C ALA A 134 -3.95 -7.74 -9.42
N ASP A 135 -2.76 -7.24 -9.07
CA ASP A 135 -2.09 -7.63 -7.83
C ASP A 135 -2.80 -7.10 -6.57
N GLY A 136 -3.52 -5.97 -6.70
CA GLY A 136 -4.38 -5.39 -5.67
C GLY A 136 -5.80 -5.95 -5.65
N ASN A 137 -6.09 -6.98 -6.46
CA ASN A 137 -7.43 -7.56 -6.64
C ASN A 137 -8.46 -6.56 -7.22
N TYR A 138 -8.00 -5.58 -8.00
CA TYR A 138 -8.86 -4.64 -8.71
C TYR A 138 -9.21 -5.15 -10.11
N PRO A 139 -10.44 -4.85 -10.60
CA PRO A 139 -10.81 -5.14 -11.98
C PRO A 139 -9.93 -4.36 -12.97
N PRO A 140 -9.82 -4.82 -14.23
CA PRO A 140 -9.12 -4.07 -15.27
C PRO A 140 -9.78 -2.69 -15.48
N PRO A 141 -9.03 -1.68 -15.96
CA PRO A 141 -9.52 -0.32 -16.09
C PRO A 141 -10.81 -0.25 -16.91
N ARG A 142 -11.82 0.39 -16.36
CA ARG A 142 -13.10 0.67 -17.04
C ARG A 142 -13.26 2.17 -17.20
N THR A 143 -14.04 2.58 -18.20
CA THR A 143 -14.45 3.97 -18.36
C THR A 143 -15.98 3.99 -18.26
N ARG A 144 -16.59 5.03 -17.66
CA ARG A 144 -18.07 5.16 -17.67
C ARG A 144 -18.63 5.23 -19.09
N PHE A 145 -17.79 5.56 -20.06
CA PHE A 145 -18.11 5.68 -21.48
C PHE A 145 -17.88 4.38 -22.27
N SER A 146 -17.28 3.35 -21.65
CA SER A 146 -17.19 2.01 -22.24
C SER A 146 -18.51 1.28 -22.01
N ARG A 147 -19.54 1.72 -22.75
CA ARG A 147 -20.78 0.95 -22.92
C ARG A 147 -20.53 -0.14 -23.96
N HIS A 148 -20.92 -1.36 -23.61
CA HIS A 148 -21.22 -2.53 -24.45
C HIS A 148 -20.58 -2.58 -25.84
N ARG A 149 -19.65 -3.51 -26.03
CA ARG A 149 -19.63 -4.37 -27.22
C ARG A 149 -19.84 -5.80 -26.78
#